data_AF-A0ABD0YC46-F1
#
_entry.id   AF-A0ABD0YC46-F1
#
_cell.length_a   1.000
_cell.length_b   1.000
_cell.length_c   1.000
_cell.angle_alpha   90.00
_cell.angle_beta   90.00
_cell.angle_gamma   90.00
#
_symmetry.space_group_name_H-M   'P 1'
#
loop_
_entity.id
_entity.type
_entity.pdbx_description
1 polymer ?
#
loop_
_entity_poly.entity_id
_entity_poly.type
_entity_poly.pdbx_seq_one_letter_code
_entity_poly.pdbx_strand_id
1 'polypeptide(L)'
;MEQVAGPLVPKKIQSYYQTPRPHPWRPTMGYENIELNPLPSQPVTNALMEPCTSPKGMATDPIRFPNLVTGFERNPAHAARTALYTRYTPYEWAQSQISNFNEADTNRNYSENLRSDAIKLMRLTDETTSSGQRDSGRRLGERITDTTFWRNEVATEMEKLTQETNLLQEAKRRVDKAIQDCEAPLHIAQECLYHREHRQGIDLVHDQPEQYLLKEVENLKTCQSKLSKLRQSLMDQLRNNRAAQHELETDIKSKESAIGIDSVCHQMNNFSRGINYYGGIEKYDTTLSVPDTWSEHSNRITSKSQSERSNSAQLRTDADNMINACANEIWNSWNNTNSALARRSTETLEAKNKLQMHLHKIQQEIFDVEKSIELLRKAIMDKSNPLKVAHSRLEARSHRRDIELCKDTAQVRLVQEVNDIGDTIESLHRKLQEAESQHQQLLMTRSNLETDLNIKVNTLFIDREKCLSMRKSFPVTLMVKY
;
A
#
# COMPACT_ATOMS: atom_id res chain seq x y z
N MET A 1 -21.11 -46.58 25.80
CA MET A 1 -21.04 -48.05 25.88
C MET A 1 -19.86 -48.49 25.05
N GLU A 2 -19.05 -49.37 25.64
CA GLU A 2 -18.25 -50.44 25.04
C GLU A 2 -17.91 -50.37 23.54
N GLN A 3 -16.61 -50.50 23.25
CA GLN A 3 -16.11 -50.86 21.93
C GLN A 3 -16.62 -52.24 21.53
N VAL A 4 -17.50 -52.28 20.53
CA VAL A 4 -17.78 -53.49 19.76
C VAL A 4 -16.74 -53.57 18.64
N ALA A 5 -15.84 -54.56 18.74
CA ALA A 5 -14.88 -54.87 17.70
C ALA A 5 -15.60 -55.44 16.46
N GLY A 6 -15.58 -54.69 15.36
CA GLY A 6 -15.92 -55.19 14.02
C GLY A 6 -14.69 -55.79 13.32
N PRO A 7 -14.86 -56.66 12.31
CA PRO A 7 -13.75 -57.31 11.63
C PRO A 7 -12.89 -56.30 10.86
N LEU A 8 -11.57 -56.48 10.94
CA LEU A 8 -10.56 -55.64 10.30
C LEU A 8 -10.73 -55.64 8.77
N VAL A 9 -11.04 -54.47 8.20
CA VAL A 9 -11.03 -54.26 6.74
C VAL A 9 -9.58 -54.12 6.26
N PRO A 10 -9.09 -54.92 5.30
CA PRO A 10 -7.74 -54.75 4.75
C PRO A 10 -7.61 -53.45 3.95
N LYS A 11 -6.51 -52.71 4.14
CA LYS A 11 -6.17 -51.55 3.30
C LYS A 11 -5.84 -52.02 1.87
N LYS A 12 -6.55 -51.50 0.86
CA LYS A 12 -6.18 -51.65 -0.55
C LYS A 12 -4.89 -50.87 -0.85
N ILE A 13 -3.87 -51.56 -1.35
CA ILE A 13 -2.67 -50.96 -1.97
C ILE A 13 -2.88 -51.06 -3.48
N GLN A 14 -3.07 -49.92 -4.17
CA GLN A 14 -3.15 -49.89 -5.63
C GLN A 14 -1.74 -49.93 -6.24
N SER A 15 -1.49 -50.92 -7.10
CA SER A 15 -0.28 -51.01 -7.92
C SER A 15 -0.67 -50.84 -9.38
N TYR A 16 -0.38 -49.69 -10.00
CA TYR A 16 -0.60 -49.43 -11.42
C TYR A 16 0.64 -49.82 -12.23
N TYR A 17 0.49 -50.67 -13.25
CA TYR A 17 1.53 -50.92 -14.26
C TYR A 17 1.19 -50.19 -15.55
N GLN A 18 2.08 -49.30 -16.02
CA GLN A 18 1.99 -48.65 -17.33
C GLN A 18 2.66 -49.51 -18.42
N THR A 19 1.99 -49.68 -19.56
CA THR A 19 2.62 -50.23 -20.77
C THR A 19 3.58 -49.21 -21.41
N PRO A 20 4.78 -49.59 -21.89
CA PRO A 20 5.85 -48.61 -22.11
C PRO A 20 5.77 -47.74 -23.38
N ARG A 21 4.81 -47.91 -24.29
CA ARG A 21 4.69 -47.06 -25.51
C ARG A 21 3.24 -46.95 -26.04
N PRO A 22 2.58 -45.78 -25.98
CA PRO A 22 1.25 -45.58 -26.56
C PRO A 22 1.32 -45.15 -28.04
N HIS A 23 0.41 -45.65 -28.88
CA HIS A 23 0.18 -45.18 -30.25
C HIS A 23 -0.93 -44.10 -30.29
N PRO A 24 -0.95 -43.17 -31.26
CA PRO A 24 -1.71 -41.91 -31.15
C PRO A 24 -3.25 -42.02 -31.26
N TRP A 25 -3.80 -43.17 -31.67
CA TRP A 25 -5.24 -43.30 -31.95
C TRP A 25 -5.91 -44.47 -31.20
N ARG A 26 -5.27 -45.03 -30.17
CA ARG A 26 -5.84 -46.10 -29.34
C ARG A 26 -5.78 -45.71 -27.86
N PRO A 27 -6.90 -45.75 -27.11
CA PRO A 27 -6.86 -45.51 -25.67
C PRO A 27 -5.99 -46.55 -24.95
N THR A 28 -5.10 -46.09 -24.07
CA THR A 28 -4.28 -46.94 -23.20
C THR A 28 -5.20 -47.68 -22.22
N MET A 29 -5.41 -48.98 -22.42
CA MET A 29 -6.16 -49.79 -21.46
C MET A 29 -5.24 -50.22 -20.32
N GLY A 30 -5.41 -49.62 -19.15
CA GLY A 30 -4.92 -50.18 -17.89
C GLY A 30 -5.90 -51.26 -17.45
N TYR A 31 -5.41 -52.47 -17.19
CA TYR A 31 -6.19 -53.52 -16.55
C TYR A 31 -5.90 -53.51 -15.06
N GLU A 32 -6.93 -53.38 -14.23
CA GLU A 32 -6.85 -53.69 -12.81
C GLU A 32 -7.11 -55.20 -12.68
N ASN A 33 -6.08 -55.98 -12.33
CA ASN A 33 -6.29 -57.36 -11.92
C ASN A 33 -6.93 -57.35 -10.53
N ILE A 34 -8.26 -57.42 -10.50
CA ILE A 34 -8.99 -57.71 -9.27
C ILE A 34 -8.90 -59.23 -9.09
N GLU A 35 -8.07 -59.68 -8.16
CA GLU A 35 -8.24 -61.02 -7.60
C GLU A 35 -9.60 -61.07 -6.91
N LEU A 36 -10.57 -61.69 -7.58
CA LEU A 36 -11.84 -62.04 -6.97
C LEU A 36 -11.57 -63.13 -5.96
N ASN A 37 -11.67 -62.82 -4.67
CA ASN A 37 -11.83 -63.87 -3.67
C ASN A 37 -13.15 -64.58 -3.97
N PRO A 38 -13.14 -65.87 -4.34
CA PRO A 38 -14.39 -66.60 -4.49
C PRO A 38 -15.07 -66.64 -3.13
N LEU A 39 -16.29 -66.09 -3.05
CA LEU A 39 -17.16 -66.36 -1.92
C LEU A 39 -17.33 -67.88 -1.82
N PRO A 40 -17.25 -68.48 -0.63
CA PRO A 40 -17.49 -69.90 -0.48
C PRO A 40 -18.85 -70.23 -1.09
N SER A 41 -18.85 -71.17 -2.04
CA SER A 41 -20.05 -71.66 -2.71
C SER A 41 -21.02 -72.14 -1.64
N GLN A 42 -22.06 -71.37 -1.35
CA GLN A 42 -23.19 -71.90 -0.60
C GLN A 42 -23.84 -72.95 -1.49
N PRO A 43 -24.04 -74.19 -1.00
CA PRO A 43 -24.79 -75.16 -1.74
C PRO A 43 -26.19 -74.58 -2.00
N VAL A 44 -26.63 -74.65 -3.24
CA VAL A 44 -28.04 -74.42 -3.60
C VAL A 44 -28.83 -75.55 -2.95
N THR A 45 -29.17 -75.39 -1.67
CA THR A 45 -30.27 -76.13 -1.08
C THR A 45 -31.52 -75.69 -1.81
N ASN A 46 -32.27 -76.67 -2.31
CA ASN A 46 -33.61 -76.54 -2.88
C ASN A 46 -34.58 -75.84 -1.90
N ALA A 47 -34.41 -74.55 -1.69
CA ALA A 47 -35.44 -73.69 -1.14
C ALA A 47 -36.45 -73.54 -2.26
N LEU A 48 -37.43 -74.45 -2.25
CA LEU A 48 -38.76 -74.22 -2.80
C LEU A 48 -39.09 -72.76 -2.51
N MET A 49 -39.20 -71.97 -3.58
CA MET A 49 -39.81 -70.65 -3.54
C MET A 49 -41.15 -70.85 -2.85
N GLU A 50 -41.28 -70.43 -1.59
CA GLU A 50 -42.55 -70.52 -0.88
C GLU A 50 -43.57 -69.74 -1.70
N PRO A 51 -44.66 -70.37 -2.17
CA PRO A 51 -45.74 -69.62 -2.79
C PRO A 51 -46.26 -68.63 -1.76
N CYS A 52 -46.16 -67.35 -2.11
CA CYS A 52 -46.68 -66.26 -1.30
C CYS A 52 -48.15 -66.54 -0.97
N THR A 53 -48.43 -66.90 0.28
CA THR A 53 -49.75 -66.98 0.90
C THR A 53 -50.84 -67.71 0.09
N SER A 54 -50.98 -69.01 0.31
CA SER A 54 -52.29 -69.66 0.19
C SER A 54 -53.18 -69.17 1.35
N PRO A 55 -54.37 -68.59 1.09
CA PRO A 55 -55.32 -68.27 2.15
C PRO A 55 -55.71 -69.55 2.91
N LYS A 56 -55.78 -69.48 4.24
CA LYS A 56 -56.21 -70.60 5.10
C LYS A 56 -57.59 -71.08 4.66
N GLY A 57 -57.67 -72.28 4.08
CA GLY A 57 -58.92 -72.90 3.64
C GLY A 57 -58.82 -73.67 2.31
N MET A 58 -57.81 -73.37 1.47
CA MET A 58 -57.61 -74.07 0.20
C MET A 58 -56.76 -75.35 0.31
N ALA A 59 -57.00 -76.17 1.34
CA ALA A 59 -56.59 -77.57 1.28
C ALA A 59 -57.63 -78.29 0.39
N THR A 60 -57.28 -78.54 -0.87
CA THR A 60 -58.08 -79.50 -1.65
C THR A 60 -57.86 -80.86 -0.99
N ASP A 61 -58.88 -81.34 -0.27
CA ASP A 61 -58.83 -82.68 0.31
C ASP A 61 -58.49 -83.69 -0.80
N PRO A 62 -57.55 -84.61 -0.59
CA PRO A 62 -57.17 -85.59 -1.60
C PRO A 62 -58.41 -86.39 -2.01
N ILE A 63 -58.63 -86.52 -3.33
CA ILE A 63 -59.76 -87.23 -3.91
C ILE A 63 -59.84 -88.64 -3.30
N ARG A 64 -60.78 -88.86 -2.38
CA ARG A 64 -61.07 -90.19 -1.84
C ARG A 64 -61.85 -90.99 -2.88
N PHE A 65 -61.14 -91.83 -3.62
CA PHE A 65 -61.78 -92.91 -4.37
C PHE A 65 -62.35 -93.93 -3.37
N PRO A 66 -63.60 -94.40 -3.55
CA PRO A 66 -64.11 -95.53 -2.78
C PRO A 66 -63.22 -96.73 -3.11
N ASN A 67 -62.52 -97.28 -2.11
CA ASN A 67 -61.69 -98.47 -2.28
C ASN A 67 -62.63 -99.68 -2.51
N LEU A 68 -63.03 -99.90 -3.77
CA LEU A 68 -63.96 -100.95 -4.17
C LEU A 68 -63.28 -102.27 -4.54
N VAL A 69 -61.95 -102.34 -4.47
CA VAL A 69 -61.21 -103.54 -4.87
C VAL A 69 -59.98 -103.69 -3.98
N THR A 70 -60.18 -104.21 -2.76
CA THR A 70 -59.36 -105.28 -2.15
C THR A 70 -59.80 -105.51 -0.71
N GLY A 71 -60.53 -106.62 -0.51
CA GLY A 71 -60.60 -107.33 0.76
C GLY A 71 -61.64 -106.88 1.78
N PHE A 72 -62.92 -107.15 1.53
CA PHE A 72 -63.85 -107.77 2.51
C PHE A 72 -65.07 -108.31 1.72
N GLU A 73 -65.60 -109.43 2.18
CA GLU A 73 -66.48 -110.34 1.46
C GLU A 73 -67.79 -109.70 0.92
N ARG A 74 -68.25 -110.24 -0.21
CA ARG A 74 -69.41 -109.80 -1.00
C ARG A 74 -70.69 -109.62 -0.15
N ASN A 75 -70.98 -108.39 0.28
CA ASN A 75 -72.32 -108.00 0.69
C ASN A 75 -72.74 -106.66 0.03
N PRO A 76 -73.55 -106.69 -1.05
CA PRO A 76 -74.01 -105.50 -1.77
C PRO A 76 -74.74 -104.49 -0.86
N ALA A 77 -75.41 -104.97 0.20
CA ALA A 77 -76.12 -104.11 1.14
C ALA A 77 -75.17 -103.29 2.03
N HIS A 78 -73.97 -103.80 2.32
CA HIS A 78 -72.98 -103.10 3.12
C HIS A 78 -72.28 -102.01 2.30
N ALA A 79 -71.90 -102.30 1.05
CA ALA A 79 -71.35 -101.30 0.12
C ALA A 79 -72.35 -100.18 -0.21
N ALA A 80 -73.64 -100.51 -0.40
CA ALA A 80 -74.70 -99.53 -0.62
C ALA A 80 -75.01 -98.66 0.61
N ARG A 81 -74.97 -99.24 1.82
CA ARG A 81 -75.09 -98.47 3.08
C ARG A 81 -73.87 -97.58 3.32
N THR A 82 -72.65 -98.10 3.15
CA THR A 82 -71.43 -97.30 3.27
C THR A 82 -71.42 -96.16 2.24
N ALA A 83 -71.88 -96.41 1.01
CA ALA A 83 -72.04 -95.37 -0.01
C ALA A 83 -73.06 -94.28 0.35
N LEU A 84 -74.12 -94.57 1.12
CA LEU A 84 -75.06 -93.56 1.63
C LEU A 84 -74.45 -92.70 2.74
N TYR A 85 -73.47 -93.21 3.50
CA TYR A 85 -72.74 -92.47 4.54
C TYR A 85 -71.44 -91.81 4.04
N THR A 86 -70.99 -92.11 2.82
CA THR A 86 -69.78 -91.53 2.22
C THR A 86 -70.07 -90.64 1.00
N ARG A 87 -71.34 -90.43 0.64
CA ARG A 87 -71.74 -89.58 -0.48
C ARG A 87 -72.50 -88.37 0.03
N TYR A 88 -72.13 -87.22 -0.50
CA TYR A 88 -72.79 -85.96 -0.19
C TYR A 88 -74.25 -85.99 -0.66
N THR A 89 -75.13 -85.48 0.16
CA THR A 89 -76.54 -85.26 -0.17
C THR A 89 -76.67 -84.12 -1.19
N PRO A 90 -77.75 -84.06 -1.98
CA PRO A 90 -78.00 -82.92 -2.88
C PRO A 90 -78.02 -81.57 -2.15
N TYR A 91 -78.38 -81.56 -0.87
CA TYR A 91 -78.31 -80.37 -0.01
C TYR A 91 -76.86 -79.98 0.33
N GLU A 92 -76.01 -80.94 0.71
CA GLU A 92 -74.58 -80.68 0.97
C GLU A 92 -73.84 -80.28 -0.31
N TRP A 93 -74.18 -80.88 -1.45
CA TRP A 93 -73.68 -80.44 -2.76
C TRP A 93 -74.13 -79.01 -3.07
N ALA A 94 -75.42 -78.69 -2.91
CA ALA A 94 -75.92 -77.34 -3.15
C ALA A 94 -75.30 -76.31 -2.19
N GLN A 95 -75.09 -76.65 -0.93
CA GLN A 95 -74.39 -75.81 0.06
C GLN A 95 -72.92 -75.62 -0.31
N SER A 96 -72.22 -76.66 -0.76
CA SER A 96 -70.84 -76.55 -1.26
C SER A 96 -70.75 -75.68 -2.51
N GLN A 97 -71.68 -75.82 -3.46
CA GLN A 97 -71.72 -74.97 -4.65
C GLN A 97 -72.01 -73.50 -4.27
N ILE A 98 -72.98 -73.25 -3.39
CA ILE A 98 -73.27 -71.90 -2.88
C ILE A 98 -72.05 -71.32 -2.14
N SER A 99 -71.36 -72.11 -1.31
CA SER A 99 -70.13 -71.69 -0.62
C SER A 99 -69.03 -71.32 -1.61
N ASN A 100 -68.80 -72.16 -2.63
CA ASN A 100 -67.81 -71.91 -3.68
C ASN A 100 -68.15 -70.68 -4.52
N PHE A 101 -69.44 -70.44 -4.82
CA PHE A 101 -69.86 -69.23 -5.53
C PHE A 101 -69.67 -67.98 -4.68
N ASN A 102 -70.02 -68.03 -3.38
CA ASN A 102 -69.80 -66.92 -2.46
C ASN A 102 -68.29 -66.64 -2.26
N GLU A 103 -67.45 -67.67 -2.18
CA GLU A 103 -65.99 -67.53 -2.10
C GLU A 103 -65.41 -66.97 -3.41
N ALA A 104 -65.89 -67.44 -4.56
CA ALA A 104 -65.48 -66.91 -5.86
C ALA A 104 -65.89 -65.44 -6.03
N ASP A 105 -67.11 -65.05 -5.65
CA ASP A 105 -67.59 -63.67 -5.73
C ASP A 105 -66.83 -62.75 -4.75
N THR A 106 -66.57 -63.21 -3.52
CA THR A 106 -65.78 -62.43 -2.55
C THR A 106 -64.33 -62.24 -2.99
N ASN A 107 -63.67 -63.29 -3.50
CA ASN A 107 -62.31 -63.18 -4.05
C ASN A 107 -62.27 -62.34 -5.33
N ARG A 108 -63.27 -62.45 -6.21
CA ARG A 108 -63.38 -61.61 -7.41
C ARG A 108 -63.53 -60.15 -7.00
N ASN A 109 -64.48 -59.82 -6.12
CA ASN A 109 -64.68 -58.46 -5.63
C ASN A 109 -63.41 -57.90 -4.95
N TYR A 110 -62.71 -58.70 -4.15
CA TYR A 110 -61.42 -58.31 -3.55
C TYR A 110 -60.35 -58.03 -4.62
N SER A 111 -60.21 -58.89 -5.62
CA SER A 111 -59.27 -58.71 -6.73
C SER A 111 -59.60 -57.47 -7.58
N GLU A 112 -60.88 -57.23 -7.85
CA GLU A 112 -61.36 -56.05 -8.57
C GLU A 112 -61.05 -54.76 -7.80
N ASN A 113 -61.28 -54.75 -6.48
CA ASN A 113 -60.92 -53.63 -5.61
C ASN A 113 -59.40 -53.43 -5.53
N LEU A 114 -58.63 -54.50 -5.32
CA LEU A 114 -57.16 -54.46 -5.28
C LEU A 114 -56.58 -53.87 -6.57
N ARG A 115 -57.08 -54.31 -7.73
CA ARG A 115 -56.67 -53.78 -9.04
C ARG A 115 -57.08 -52.32 -9.22
N SER A 116 -58.30 -51.96 -8.79
CA SER A 116 -58.77 -50.57 -8.81
C SER A 116 -57.88 -49.67 -7.95
N ASP A 117 -57.56 -50.10 -6.75
CA ASP A 117 -56.72 -49.36 -5.81
C ASP A 117 -55.25 -49.32 -6.25
N ALA A 118 -54.73 -50.39 -6.85
CA ALA A 118 -53.40 -50.39 -7.47
C ALA A 118 -53.31 -49.35 -8.61
N ILE A 119 -54.33 -49.27 -9.48
CA ILE A 119 -54.37 -48.27 -10.56
C ILE A 119 -54.45 -46.84 -9.98
N LYS A 120 -55.29 -46.62 -8.97
CA LYS A 120 -55.38 -45.31 -8.29
C LYS A 120 -54.03 -44.94 -7.66
N LEU A 121 -53.38 -45.89 -6.99
CA LEU A 121 -52.08 -45.68 -6.38
C LEU A 121 -51.02 -45.32 -7.42
N MET A 122 -50.94 -46.07 -8.52
CA MET A 122 -50.02 -45.78 -9.63
C MET A 122 -50.20 -44.34 -10.16
N ARG A 123 -51.44 -43.93 -10.42
CA ARG A 123 -51.73 -42.57 -10.89
C ARG A 123 -51.34 -41.50 -9.86
N LEU A 124 -51.69 -41.72 -8.60
CA LEU A 124 -51.34 -40.81 -7.52
C LEU A 124 -49.82 -40.69 -7.37
N THR A 125 -49.08 -41.80 -7.45
CA THR A 125 -47.63 -41.80 -7.35
C THR A 125 -46.96 -41.17 -8.56
N ASP A 126 -47.49 -41.38 -9.77
CA ASP A 126 -46.98 -40.75 -11.00
C ASP A 126 -47.16 -39.22 -10.94
N GLU A 127 -48.33 -38.76 -10.50
CA GLU A 127 -48.62 -37.34 -10.34
C GLU A 127 -47.76 -36.71 -9.24
N THR A 128 -47.63 -37.38 -8.08
CA THR A 128 -46.78 -36.91 -6.98
C THR A 128 -45.32 -36.83 -7.39
N THR A 129 -44.81 -37.83 -8.11
CA THR A 129 -43.41 -37.88 -8.61
C THR A 129 -43.17 -36.77 -9.63
N SER A 130 -44.07 -36.63 -10.61
CA SER A 130 -43.95 -35.61 -11.66
C SER A 130 -44.10 -34.19 -11.12
N SER A 131 -44.97 -33.99 -10.13
CA SER A 131 -45.13 -32.71 -9.44
C SER A 131 -43.89 -32.36 -8.60
N GLY A 132 -43.36 -33.32 -7.84
CA GLY A 132 -42.15 -33.13 -7.03
C GLY A 132 -40.91 -32.80 -7.86
N GLN A 133 -40.72 -33.46 -9.01
CA GLN A 133 -39.63 -33.12 -9.93
C GLN A 133 -39.78 -31.71 -10.53
N ARG A 134 -41.01 -31.32 -10.91
CA ARG A 134 -41.27 -29.97 -11.43
C ARG A 134 -40.99 -28.89 -10.38
N ASP A 135 -41.43 -29.09 -9.13
CA ASP A 135 -41.16 -28.12 -8.06
C ASP A 135 -39.65 -28.05 -7.75
N SER A 136 -38.97 -29.18 -7.65
CA SER A 136 -37.50 -29.21 -7.44
C SER A 136 -36.75 -28.50 -8.56
N GLY A 137 -37.13 -28.74 -9.82
CA GLY A 137 -36.58 -28.04 -10.99
C GLY A 137 -36.82 -26.53 -10.93
N ARG A 138 -38.02 -26.09 -10.52
CA ARG A 138 -38.34 -24.68 -10.30
C ARG A 138 -37.47 -24.06 -9.21
N ARG A 139 -37.31 -24.73 -8.06
CA ARG A 139 -36.46 -24.27 -6.94
C ARG A 139 -34.99 -24.14 -7.33
N LEU A 140 -34.46 -25.06 -8.14
CA LEU A 140 -33.11 -24.97 -8.70
C LEU A 140 -32.98 -23.74 -9.62
N GLY A 141 -33.98 -23.47 -10.46
CA GLY A 141 -34.01 -22.27 -11.31
C GLY A 141 -34.04 -20.95 -10.51
N GLU A 142 -34.83 -20.89 -9.45
CA GLU A 142 -34.84 -19.76 -8.49
C GLU A 142 -33.44 -19.56 -7.89
N ARG A 143 -32.81 -20.64 -7.39
CA ARG A 143 -31.48 -20.60 -6.79
C ARG A 143 -30.39 -20.13 -7.75
N ILE A 144 -30.43 -20.56 -9.01
CA ILE A 144 -29.49 -20.11 -10.06
C ILE A 144 -29.63 -18.61 -10.27
N THR A 145 -30.87 -18.10 -10.31
CA THR A 145 -31.16 -16.68 -10.50
C THR A 145 -30.59 -15.85 -9.35
N ASP A 146 -30.86 -16.24 -8.10
CA ASP A 146 -30.34 -15.54 -6.90
C ASP A 146 -28.81 -15.56 -6.84
N THR A 147 -28.20 -16.72 -7.12
CA THR A 147 -26.73 -16.87 -7.10
C THR A 147 -26.08 -16.05 -8.21
N THR A 148 -26.72 -15.98 -9.39
CA THR A 148 -26.26 -15.15 -10.51
C THR A 148 -26.33 -13.66 -10.18
N PHE A 149 -27.42 -13.22 -9.54
CA PHE A 149 -27.56 -11.84 -9.07
C PHE A 149 -26.41 -11.45 -8.15
N TRP A 150 -26.18 -12.21 -7.07
CA TRP A 150 -25.10 -11.90 -6.13
C TRP A 150 -23.71 -11.98 -6.76
N ARG A 151 -23.48 -12.93 -7.68
CA ARG A 151 -22.21 -13.02 -8.41
C ARG A 151 -21.95 -11.76 -9.23
N ASN A 152 -22.98 -11.22 -9.89
CA ASN A 152 -22.86 -9.99 -10.68
C ASN A 152 -22.63 -8.76 -9.79
N GLU A 153 -23.33 -8.66 -8.65
CA GLU A 153 -23.13 -7.57 -7.69
C GLU A 153 -21.69 -7.55 -7.15
N VAL A 154 -21.17 -8.70 -6.72
CA VAL A 154 -19.81 -8.84 -6.19
C VAL A 154 -18.77 -8.58 -7.29
N ALA A 155 -19.00 -9.05 -8.52
CA ALA A 155 -18.12 -8.77 -9.66
C ALA A 155 -18.07 -7.27 -10.01
N THR A 156 -19.21 -6.59 -9.97
CA THR A 156 -19.30 -5.15 -10.21
C THR A 156 -18.57 -4.36 -9.12
N GLU A 157 -18.68 -4.76 -7.85
CA GLU A 157 -17.95 -4.13 -6.76
C GLU A 157 -16.43 -4.38 -6.86
N MET A 158 -16.01 -5.59 -7.27
CA MET A 158 -14.60 -5.91 -7.52
C MET A 158 -13.97 -5.01 -8.59
N GLU A 159 -14.69 -4.74 -9.68
CA GLU A 159 -14.22 -3.81 -10.72
C GLU A 159 -14.02 -2.41 -10.16
N LYS A 160 -15.00 -1.90 -9.41
CA LYS A 160 -14.91 -0.57 -8.78
C LYS A 160 -13.75 -0.47 -7.78
N LEU A 161 -13.51 -1.52 -6.98
CA LEU A 161 -12.37 -1.58 -6.06
C LEU A 161 -11.03 -1.59 -6.81
N THR A 162 -10.97 -2.29 -7.94
CA THR A 162 -9.78 -2.33 -8.80
C THR A 162 -9.48 -0.96 -9.39
N GLN A 163 -10.49 -0.27 -9.92
CA GLN A 163 -10.36 1.10 -10.43
C GLN A 163 -9.87 2.07 -9.34
N GLU A 164 -10.48 2.03 -8.15
CA GLU A 164 -10.08 2.85 -7.01
C GLU A 164 -8.64 2.56 -6.56
N THR A 165 -8.24 1.28 -6.55
CA THR A 165 -6.87 0.86 -6.20
C THR A 165 -5.83 1.42 -7.18
N ASN A 166 -6.13 1.43 -8.48
CA ASN A 166 -5.24 2.01 -9.49
C ASN A 166 -5.05 3.53 -9.28
N LEU A 167 -6.14 4.24 -8.97
CA LEU A 167 -6.07 5.66 -8.67
C LEU A 167 -5.30 5.94 -7.35
N LEU A 168 -5.44 5.09 -6.34
CA LEU A 168 -4.68 5.19 -5.09
C LEU A 168 -3.18 4.92 -5.32
N GLN A 169 -2.83 3.98 -6.21
CA GLN A 169 -1.44 3.76 -6.63
C GLN A 169 -0.85 5.01 -7.30
N GLU A 170 -1.62 5.70 -8.13
CA GLU A 170 -1.16 6.95 -8.75
C GLU A 170 -0.97 8.06 -7.71
N ALA A 171 -1.88 8.18 -6.73
CA ALA A 171 -1.68 9.09 -5.61
C ALA A 171 -0.39 8.79 -4.83
N LYS A 172 -0.07 7.51 -4.58
CA LYS A 172 1.20 7.09 -3.98
C LYS A 172 2.40 7.55 -4.83
N ARG A 173 2.37 7.34 -6.15
CA ARG A 173 3.46 7.77 -7.05
C ARG A 173 3.67 9.28 -7.00
N ARG A 174 2.58 10.06 -6.96
CA ARG A 174 2.66 11.53 -6.80
C ARG A 174 3.30 11.92 -5.47
N VAL A 175 2.97 11.24 -4.37
CA VAL A 175 3.61 11.46 -3.06
C VAL A 175 5.09 11.06 -3.08
N ASP A 176 5.44 9.93 -3.69
CA ASP A 176 6.84 9.48 -3.84
C ASP A 176 7.66 10.53 -4.60
N LYS A 177 7.12 11.03 -5.72
CA LYS A 177 7.73 12.09 -6.51
C LYS A 177 7.90 13.37 -5.67
N ALA A 178 6.88 13.76 -4.89
CA ALA A 178 6.96 14.93 -4.02
C ALA A 178 8.04 14.83 -2.93
N ILE A 179 8.29 13.63 -2.41
CA ILE A 179 9.41 13.39 -1.48
C ILE A 179 10.75 13.59 -2.19
N GLN A 180 10.89 13.05 -3.41
CA GLN A 180 12.10 13.18 -4.21
C GLN A 180 12.38 14.63 -4.63
N ASP A 181 11.33 15.38 -5.01
CA ASP A 181 11.45 16.78 -5.42
C ASP A 181 11.92 17.71 -4.27
N CYS A 182 11.86 17.24 -3.00
CA CYS A 182 12.44 17.94 -1.86
C CYS A 182 13.97 17.78 -1.73
N GLU A 183 14.59 16.78 -2.36
CA GLU A 183 16.01 16.45 -2.17
C GLU A 183 16.94 17.53 -2.73
N ALA A 184 16.69 17.99 -3.97
CA ALA A 184 17.54 18.98 -4.62
C ALA A 184 17.50 20.35 -3.91
N PRO A 185 16.33 20.93 -3.55
CA PRO A 185 16.28 22.14 -2.73
C PRO A 185 17.01 22.00 -1.40
N LEU A 186 16.90 20.84 -0.75
CA LEU A 186 17.55 20.57 0.54
C LEU A 186 19.06 20.59 0.39
N HIS A 187 19.59 19.90 -0.61
CA HIS A 187 21.01 19.90 -0.92
C HIS A 187 21.51 21.32 -1.22
N ILE A 188 20.79 22.09 -2.05
CA ILE A 188 21.18 23.47 -2.37
C ILE A 188 21.20 24.35 -1.11
N ALA A 189 20.21 24.23 -0.22
CA ALA A 189 20.20 24.99 1.04
C ALA A 189 21.40 24.63 1.94
N GLN A 190 21.75 23.35 2.01
CA GLN A 190 22.93 22.87 2.75
C GLN A 190 24.25 23.36 2.15
N GLU A 191 24.39 23.31 0.82
CA GLU A 191 25.57 23.84 0.12
C GLU A 191 25.71 25.36 0.30
N CYS A 192 24.59 26.09 0.32
CA CYS A 192 24.61 27.52 0.64
C CYS A 192 25.15 27.78 2.06
N LEU A 193 24.73 26.98 3.05
CA LEU A 193 25.26 27.08 4.42
C LEU A 193 26.75 26.74 4.46
N TYR A 194 27.16 25.65 3.80
CA TYR A 194 28.55 25.22 3.72
C TYR A 194 29.46 26.31 3.13
N HIS A 195 29.06 26.94 2.02
CA HIS A 195 29.84 28.03 1.43
C HIS A 195 29.89 29.27 2.32
N ARG A 196 28.82 29.57 3.07
CA ARG A 196 28.78 30.73 3.97
C ARG A 196 29.67 30.57 5.21
N GLU A 197 29.95 29.34 5.62
CA GLU A 197 30.95 29.05 6.66
C GLU A 197 32.37 29.51 6.27
N HIS A 198 32.63 29.70 4.97
CA HIS A 198 33.93 30.15 4.47
C HIS A 198 34.09 31.68 4.43
N ARG A 199 33.10 32.43 4.93
CA ARG A 199 33.24 33.88 5.14
C ARG A 199 34.30 34.15 6.20
N GLN A 200 34.93 35.32 6.13
CA GLN A 200 36.11 35.63 6.93
C GLN A 200 35.88 36.80 7.88
N GLY A 201 36.56 36.77 9.03
CA GLY A 201 36.60 37.87 9.98
C GLY A 201 35.21 38.28 10.46
N ILE A 202 34.95 39.60 10.46
CA ILE A 202 33.70 40.18 10.97
C ILE A 202 32.46 39.86 10.12
N ASP A 203 32.62 39.31 8.91
CA ASP A 203 31.51 38.96 8.03
C ASP A 203 30.97 37.53 8.26
N LEU A 204 31.68 36.72 9.05
CA LEU A 204 31.18 35.42 9.53
C LEU A 204 30.20 35.66 10.68
N VAL A 205 28.96 36.01 10.34
CA VAL A 205 27.92 36.43 11.29
C VAL A 205 26.61 35.69 11.08
N HIS A 206 25.90 35.45 12.18
CA HIS A 206 24.56 34.90 12.20
C HIS A 206 23.52 35.91 11.72
N ASP A 207 23.39 36.02 10.40
CA ASP A 207 22.51 36.97 9.74
C ASP A 207 21.18 36.36 9.26
N GLN A 208 20.33 37.23 8.70
CA GLN A 208 19.02 36.84 8.19
C GLN A 208 19.07 35.76 7.10
N PRO A 209 19.97 35.83 6.08
CA PRO A 209 20.17 34.74 5.14
C PRO A 209 20.47 33.39 5.79
N GLU A 210 21.37 33.33 6.76
CA GLU A 210 21.70 32.07 7.46
C GLU A 210 20.49 31.51 8.21
N GLN A 211 19.77 32.37 8.96
CA GLN A 211 18.55 31.97 9.66
C GLN A 211 17.48 31.40 8.71
N TYR A 212 17.29 32.02 7.55
CA TYR A 212 16.33 31.54 6.56
C TYR A 212 16.80 30.25 5.87
N LEU A 213 18.10 30.08 5.60
CA LEU A 213 18.64 28.82 5.10
C LEU A 213 18.43 27.67 6.09
N LEU A 214 18.69 27.89 7.38
CA LEU A 214 18.45 26.88 8.43
C LEU A 214 16.96 26.52 8.52
N LYS A 215 16.08 27.52 8.51
CA LYS A 215 14.63 27.31 8.50
C LYS A 215 14.16 26.58 7.24
N GLU A 216 14.76 26.85 6.10
CA GLU A 216 14.47 26.17 4.84
C GLU A 216 14.83 24.68 4.90
N VAL A 217 16.01 24.35 5.45
CA VAL A 217 16.43 22.97 5.70
C VAL A 217 15.47 22.23 6.64
N GLU A 218 15.08 22.86 7.74
CA GLU A 218 14.11 22.30 8.69
C GLU A 218 12.74 22.07 8.03
N ASN A 219 12.27 23.05 7.26
CA ASN A 219 11.01 22.97 6.55
C ASN A 219 10.99 21.81 5.55
N LEU A 220 12.04 21.68 4.72
CA LEU A 220 12.16 20.58 3.74
C LEU A 220 12.17 19.20 4.41
N LYS A 221 12.92 19.03 5.51
CA LYS A 221 12.92 17.78 6.29
C LYS A 221 11.54 17.48 6.89
N THR A 222 10.84 18.52 7.34
CA THR A 222 9.48 18.41 7.87
C THR A 222 8.50 17.98 6.79
N CYS A 223 8.56 18.57 5.60
CA CYS A 223 7.77 18.15 4.44
C CYS A 223 8.03 16.68 4.07
N GLN A 224 9.30 16.27 3.97
CA GLN A 224 9.67 14.87 3.70
C GLN A 224 9.10 13.90 4.75
N SER A 225 9.13 14.27 6.03
CA SER A 225 8.57 13.46 7.12
C SER A 225 7.04 13.35 7.02
N LYS A 226 6.33 14.46 6.79
CA LYS A 226 4.87 14.49 6.58
C LYS A 226 4.46 13.61 5.40
N LEU A 227 5.12 13.78 4.25
CA LEU A 227 4.86 13.01 3.03
C LEU A 227 5.21 11.51 3.21
N SER A 228 6.28 11.19 3.93
CA SER A 228 6.66 9.79 4.21
C SER A 228 5.64 9.07 5.08
N LYS A 229 5.07 9.75 6.09
CA LYS A 229 3.98 9.20 6.91
C LYS A 229 2.74 8.94 6.07
N LEU A 230 2.36 9.90 5.23
CA LEU A 230 1.23 9.74 4.31
C LEU A 230 1.46 8.59 3.31
N ARG A 231 2.66 8.48 2.75
CA ARG A 231 3.06 7.36 1.88
C ARG A 231 2.86 6.02 2.57
N GLN A 232 3.19 5.92 3.86
CA GLN A 232 2.95 4.70 4.64
C GLN A 232 1.45 4.40 4.77
N SER A 233 0.63 5.39 5.11
CA SER A 233 -0.84 5.23 5.15
C SER A 233 -1.43 4.79 3.81
N LEU A 234 -0.93 5.34 2.69
CA LEU A 234 -1.32 4.92 1.34
C LEU A 234 -0.94 3.46 1.05
N MET A 235 0.26 3.04 1.47
CA MET A 235 0.71 1.65 1.31
C MET A 235 -0.12 0.68 2.14
N ASP A 236 -0.49 1.06 3.36
CA ASP A 236 -1.33 0.23 4.22
C ASP A 236 -2.76 0.13 3.67
N GLN A 237 -3.31 1.22 3.13
CA GLN A 237 -4.60 1.17 2.45
C GLN A 237 -4.56 0.30 1.18
N LEU A 238 -3.48 0.33 0.40
CA LEU A 238 -3.32 -0.58 -0.74
C LEU A 238 -3.31 -2.05 -0.34
N ARG A 239 -2.76 -2.38 0.84
CA ARG A 239 -2.82 -3.75 1.40
C ARG A 239 -4.25 -4.12 1.80
N ASN A 240 -4.99 -3.21 2.43
CA ASN A 240 -6.40 -3.41 2.78
C ASN A 240 -7.25 -3.64 1.53
N ASN A 241 -7.07 -2.82 0.48
CA ASN A 241 -7.75 -3.00 -0.80
C ASN A 241 -7.44 -4.37 -1.41
N ARG A 242 -6.18 -4.83 -1.36
CA ARG A 242 -5.82 -6.16 -1.87
C ARG A 242 -6.47 -7.29 -1.08
N ALA A 243 -6.59 -7.15 0.23
CA ALA A 243 -7.29 -8.13 1.07
C ALA A 243 -8.79 -8.18 0.76
N ALA A 244 -9.45 -7.02 0.64
CA ALA A 244 -10.85 -6.92 0.24
C ALA A 244 -11.07 -7.52 -1.17
N GLN A 245 -10.18 -7.22 -2.12
CA GLN A 245 -10.22 -7.79 -3.47
C GLN A 245 -10.15 -9.32 -3.44
N HIS A 246 -9.26 -9.91 -2.63
CA HIS A 246 -9.16 -11.36 -2.50
C HIS A 246 -10.43 -12.00 -1.93
N GLU A 247 -11.09 -11.36 -0.96
CA GLU A 247 -12.39 -11.83 -0.43
C GLU A 247 -13.46 -11.84 -1.55
N LEU A 248 -13.55 -10.78 -2.34
CA LEU A 248 -14.48 -10.71 -3.49
C LEU A 248 -14.17 -11.77 -4.56
N GLU A 249 -12.89 -11.93 -4.94
CA GLU A 249 -12.45 -12.93 -5.93
C GLU A 249 -12.81 -14.36 -5.50
N THR A 250 -12.63 -14.67 -4.21
CA THR A 250 -12.94 -16.00 -3.64
C THR A 250 -14.45 -16.27 -3.65
N ASP A 251 -15.23 -15.26 -3.31
CA ASP A 251 -16.68 -15.34 -3.29
C ASP A 251 -17.28 -15.51 -4.69
N ILE A 252 -16.76 -14.76 -5.68
CA ILE A 252 -17.13 -14.92 -7.10
C ILE A 252 -16.86 -16.36 -7.57
N LYS A 253 -15.65 -16.90 -7.34
CA LYS A 253 -15.30 -18.27 -7.74
C LYS A 253 -16.23 -19.31 -7.11
N SER A 254 -16.58 -19.12 -5.83
CA SER A 254 -17.49 -20.01 -5.12
C SER A 254 -18.89 -19.99 -5.73
N LYS A 255 -19.38 -18.80 -6.10
CA LYS A 255 -20.68 -18.62 -6.77
C LYS A 255 -20.68 -19.18 -8.19
N GLU A 256 -19.61 -18.99 -8.96
CA GLU A 256 -19.47 -19.58 -10.31
C GLU A 256 -19.52 -21.10 -10.26
N SER A 257 -18.83 -21.72 -9.29
CA SER A 257 -18.89 -23.17 -9.08
C SER A 257 -20.29 -23.63 -8.71
N ALA A 258 -20.98 -22.92 -7.80
CA ALA A 258 -22.35 -23.24 -7.40
C ALA A 258 -23.34 -23.14 -8.58
N ILE A 259 -23.27 -22.05 -9.37
CA ILE A 259 -24.07 -21.87 -10.58
C ILE A 259 -23.83 -23.01 -11.58
N GLY A 260 -22.57 -23.43 -11.76
CA GLY A 260 -22.23 -24.54 -12.65
C GLY A 260 -22.88 -25.86 -12.23
N ILE A 261 -22.81 -26.20 -10.93
CA ILE A 261 -23.44 -27.41 -10.38
C ILE A 261 -24.96 -27.32 -10.50
N ASP A 262 -25.56 -26.23 -10.04
CA ASP A 262 -27.02 -26.06 -10.04
C ASP A 262 -27.58 -26.04 -11.47
N SER A 263 -26.85 -25.48 -12.44
CA SER A 263 -27.23 -25.50 -13.85
C SER A 263 -27.26 -26.92 -14.43
N VAL A 264 -26.27 -27.75 -14.08
CA VAL A 264 -26.26 -29.16 -14.49
C VAL A 264 -27.44 -29.89 -13.84
N CYS A 265 -27.68 -29.71 -12.55
CA CYS A 265 -28.81 -30.30 -11.83
C CYS A 265 -30.16 -29.88 -12.45
N HIS A 266 -30.32 -28.60 -12.79
CA HIS A 266 -31.55 -28.07 -13.40
C HIS A 266 -31.81 -28.64 -14.80
N GLN A 267 -30.76 -29.01 -15.54
CA GLN A 267 -30.87 -29.63 -16.87
C GLN A 267 -31.07 -31.15 -16.84
N MET A 268 -30.91 -31.80 -15.68
CA MET A 268 -31.12 -33.25 -15.55
C MET A 268 -32.59 -33.63 -15.75
N ASN A 269 -32.81 -34.77 -16.41
CA ASN A 269 -34.12 -35.38 -16.57
C ASN A 269 -34.01 -36.92 -16.40
N ASN A 270 -35.15 -37.61 -16.44
CA ASN A 270 -35.21 -39.07 -16.19
C ASN A 270 -34.41 -39.93 -17.18
N PHE A 271 -33.96 -39.36 -18.30
CA PHE A 271 -33.16 -40.04 -19.32
C PHE A 271 -31.71 -39.51 -19.40
N SER A 272 -31.32 -38.63 -18.46
CA SER A 272 -29.96 -38.11 -18.40
C SER A 272 -28.95 -39.22 -18.12
N ARG A 273 -27.80 -39.17 -18.80
CA ARG A 273 -26.68 -40.09 -18.55
C ARG A 273 -26.05 -39.81 -17.19
N GLY A 274 -25.68 -40.87 -16.46
CA GLY A 274 -24.98 -40.75 -15.18
C GLY A 274 -25.88 -40.61 -13.94
N ILE A 275 -27.21 -40.69 -14.09
CA ILE A 275 -28.12 -40.85 -12.95
C ILE A 275 -27.90 -42.22 -12.29
N ASN A 276 -27.86 -42.26 -10.96
CA ASN A 276 -27.59 -43.49 -10.20
C ASN A 276 -28.21 -43.40 -8.79
N TYR A 277 -28.35 -44.55 -8.13
CA TYR A 277 -28.77 -44.59 -6.72
C TYR A 277 -27.57 -44.36 -5.80
N TYR A 278 -27.66 -43.32 -4.98
CA TYR A 278 -26.67 -43.01 -3.95
C TYR A 278 -27.30 -43.29 -2.58
N GLY A 279 -27.09 -44.50 -2.06
CA GLY A 279 -27.74 -44.94 -0.81
C GLY A 279 -27.31 -44.13 0.41
N GLY A 280 -28.27 -43.63 1.18
CA GLY A 280 -28.05 -42.92 2.44
C GLY A 280 -27.74 -41.43 2.30
N ILE A 281 -27.74 -40.88 1.09
CA ILE A 281 -27.51 -39.45 0.85
C ILE A 281 -28.58 -38.58 1.53
N GLU A 282 -29.81 -39.09 1.61
CA GLU A 282 -30.95 -38.42 2.25
C GLU A 282 -30.82 -38.31 3.77
N LYS A 283 -29.93 -39.10 4.38
CA LYS A 283 -29.70 -39.12 5.84
C LYS A 283 -28.49 -38.29 6.25
N TYR A 284 -27.73 -37.78 5.30
CA TYR A 284 -26.50 -37.02 5.55
C TYR A 284 -26.67 -35.57 5.11
N ASP A 285 -26.87 -34.67 6.08
CA ASP A 285 -26.95 -33.24 5.84
C ASP A 285 -25.55 -32.62 5.84
N THR A 286 -25.06 -32.25 4.65
CA THR A 286 -23.78 -31.54 4.47
C THR A 286 -23.94 -30.01 4.43
N THR A 287 -25.15 -29.48 4.65
CA THR A 287 -25.38 -28.05 4.54
C THR A 287 -24.67 -27.30 5.67
N LEU A 288 -23.94 -26.25 5.30
CA LEU A 288 -23.17 -25.42 6.23
C LEU A 288 -23.81 -24.04 6.46
N SER A 289 -24.71 -23.63 5.57
CA SER A 289 -25.29 -22.29 5.55
C SER A 289 -26.70 -22.32 4.98
N VAL A 290 -27.50 -21.34 5.39
CA VAL A 290 -28.83 -21.06 4.83
C VAL A 290 -28.78 -19.86 3.87
N PRO A 291 -29.76 -19.68 2.97
CA PRO A 291 -29.78 -18.58 2.01
C PRO A 291 -29.55 -17.21 2.64
N ASP A 292 -30.15 -16.96 3.81
CA ASP A 292 -29.97 -15.71 4.57
C ASP A 292 -28.51 -15.48 4.93
N THR A 293 -27.86 -16.45 5.58
CA THR A 293 -26.44 -16.35 5.98
C THR A 293 -25.48 -16.20 4.80
N TRP A 294 -25.81 -16.79 3.64
CA TRP A 294 -25.00 -16.66 2.43
C TRP A 294 -25.16 -15.28 1.77
N SER A 295 -26.38 -14.73 1.74
CA SER A 295 -26.63 -13.38 1.24
C SER A 295 -26.01 -12.32 2.17
N GLU A 296 -26.07 -12.53 3.48
CA GLU A 296 -25.41 -11.70 4.48
C GLU A 296 -23.88 -11.72 4.32
N HIS A 297 -23.28 -12.88 4.06
CA HIS A 297 -21.85 -12.98 3.77
C HIS A 297 -21.46 -12.12 2.55
N SER A 298 -22.22 -12.24 1.46
CA SER A 298 -22.00 -11.50 0.20
C SER A 298 -22.18 -9.99 0.39
N ASN A 299 -23.18 -9.59 1.18
CA ASN A 299 -23.37 -8.20 1.60
C ASN A 299 -22.21 -7.69 2.43
N ARG A 300 -21.76 -8.44 3.44
CA ARG A 300 -20.67 -8.04 4.34
C ARG A 300 -19.38 -7.76 3.58
N ILE A 301 -18.98 -8.64 2.66
CA ILE A 301 -17.76 -8.43 1.84
C ILE A 301 -17.90 -7.22 0.91
N THR A 302 -19.10 -6.99 0.37
CA THR A 302 -19.42 -5.85 -0.48
C THR A 302 -19.34 -4.54 0.31
N SER A 303 -19.97 -4.48 1.49
CA SER A 303 -19.91 -3.32 2.38
C SER A 303 -18.49 -3.03 2.87
N LYS A 304 -17.69 -4.07 3.15
CA LYS A 304 -16.26 -3.91 3.46
C LYS A 304 -15.51 -3.27 2.29
N SER A 305 -15.67 -3.77 1.07
CA SER A 305 -15.06 -3.17 -0.13
C SER A 305 -15.45 -1.70 -0.32
N GLN A 306 -16.73 -1.38 -0.13
CA GLN A 306 -17.22 0.01 -0.23
C GLN A 306 -16.57 0.92 0.82
N SER A 307 -16.38 0.43 2.05
CA SER A 307 -15.67 1.17 3.10
C SER A 307 -14.20 1.41 2.74
N GLU A 308 -13.49 0.38 2.24
CA GLU A 308 -12.09 0.53 1.81
C GLU A 308 -11.95 1.51 0.63
N ARG A 309 -12.90 1.52 -0.30
CA ARG A 309 -12.94 2.50 -1.38
C ARG A 309 -13.17 3.93 -0.89
N SER A 310 -14.06 4.11 0.07
CA SER A 310 -14.29 5.43 0.70
C SER A 310 -13.03 5.93 1.39
N ASN A 311 -12.33 5.07 2.13
CA ASN A 311 -11.06 5.40 2.78
C ASN A 311 -9.97 5.73 1.76
N SER A 312 -9.90 4.97 0.66
CA SER A 312 -8.98 5.24 -0.45
C SER A 312 -9.23 6.61 -1.09
N ALA A 313 -10.48 6.94 -1.39
CA ALA A 313 -10.85 8.22 -1.99
C ALA A 313 -10.51 9.42 -1.08
N GLN A 314 -10.75 9.27 0.23
CA GLN A 314 -10.35 10.28 1.22
C GLN A 314 -8.82 10.45 1.25
N LEU A 315 -8.07 9.34 1.33
CA LEU A 315 -6.60 9.39 1.36
C LEU A 315 -6.00 10.01 0.09
N ARG A 316 -6.61 9.84 -1.08
CA ARG A 316 -6.18 10.54 -2.30
C ARG A 316 -6.35 12.05 -2.16
N THR A 317 -7.47 12.49 -1.60
CA THR A 317 -7.76 13.92 -1.37
C THR A 317 -6.78 14.50 -0.36
N ASP A 318 -6.51 13.77 0.74
CA ASP A 318 -5.52 14.15 1.73
C ASP A 318 -4.11 14.22 1.12
N ALA A 319 -3.80 13.33 0.17
CA ALA A 319 -2.53 13.35 -0.55
C ALA A 319 -2.36 14.59 -1.42
N ASP A 320 -3.36 14.93 -2.22
CA ASP A 320 -3.34 16.14 -3.03
C ASP A 320 -3.22 17.41 -2.17
N ASN A 321 -3.95 17.47 -1.06
CA ASN A 321 -3.86 18.58 -0.11
C ASN A 321 -2.47 18.68 0.54
N MET A 322 -1.90 17.56 0.97
CA MET A 322 -0.59 17.54 1.62
C MET A 322 0.54 17.93 0.67
N ILE A 323 0.49 17.42 -0.57
CA ILE A 323 1.44 17.78 -1.63
C ILE A 323 1.39 19.29 -1.88
N ASN A 324 0.18 19.85 -2.07
CA ASN A 324 0.01 21.29 -2.30
C ASN A 324 0.44 22.14 -1.10
N ALA A 325 0.18 21.69 0.13
CA ALA A 325 0.63 22.38 1.34
C ALA A 325 2.16 22.42 1.42
N CYS A 326 2.83 21.28 1.26
CA CYS A 326 4.29 21.20 1.26
C CYS A 326 4.89 22.05 0.12
N ALA A 327 4.28 22.00 -1.07
CA ALA A 327 4.71 22.78 -2.21
C ALA A 327 4.72 24.29 -1.93
N ASN A 328 3.64 24.80 -1.33
CA ASN A 328 3.54 26.20 -0.94
C ASN A 328 4.53 26.57 0.18
N GLU A 329 4.70 25.71 1.18
CA GLU A 329 5.68 25.91 2.27
C GLU A 329 7.10 26.03 1.70
N ILE A 330 7.50 25.12 0.81
CA ILE A 330 8.83 25.11 0.17
C ILE A 330 9.03 26.35 -0.68
N TRP A 331 8.05 26.70 -1.52
CA TRP A 331 8.13 27.87 -2.40
C TRP A 331 8.29 29.18 -1.61
N ASN A 332 7.49 29.36 -0.55
CA ASN A 332 7.58 30.53 0.32
C ASN A 332 8.95 30.61 1.01
N SER A 333 9.44 29.50 1.57
CA SER A 333 10.75 29.45 2.20
C SER A 333 11.87 29.81 1.23
N TRP A 334 11.85 29.22 0.03
CA TRP A 334 12.84 29.47 -1.00
C TRP A 334 12.94 30.95 -1.40
N ASN A 335 11.79 31.61 -1.57
CA ASN A 335 11.71 33.02 -1.93
C ASN A 335 12.15 33.95 -0.81
N ASN A 336 11.80 33.64 0.44
CA ASN A 336 12.26 34.40 1.60
C ASN A 336 13.79 34.36 1.72
N THR A 337 14.38 33.17 1.58
CA THR A 337 15.83 33.00 1.57
C THR A 337 16.50 33.75 0.41
N ASN A 338 15.96 33.65 -0.81
CA ASN A 338 16.50 34.38 -1.97
C ASN A 338 16.46 35.89 -1.77
N SER A 339 15.35 36.40 -1.23
CA SER A 339 15.17 37.83 -0.97
C SER A 339 16.16 38.31 0.08
N ALA A 340 16.39 37.53 1.14
CA ALA A 340 17.38 37.85 2.17
C ALA A 340 18.82 37.81 1.63
N LEU A 341 19.19 36.79 0.85
CA LEU A 341 20.51 36.70 0.21
C LEU A 341 20.76 37.87 -0.75
N ALA A 342 19.76 38.23 -1.56
CA ALA A 342 19.84 39.37 -2.48
C ALA A 342 20.02 40.69 -1.73
N ARG A 343 19.24 40.91 -0.66
CA ARG A 343 19.37 42.08 0.21
C ARG A 343 20.76 42.17 0.84
N ARG A 344 21.24 41.08 1.45
CA ARG A 344 22.57 41.02 2.07
C ARG A 344 23.69 41.28 1.05
N SER A 345 23.55 40.77 -0.17
CA SER A 345 24.49 41.02 -1.26
C SER A 345 24.55 42.50 -1.66
N THR A 346 23.41 43.19 -1.66
CA THR A 346 23.34 44.64 -1.93
C THR A 346 23.99 45.43 -0.80
N GLU A 347 23.64 45.13 0.46
CA GLU A 347 24.24 45.79 1.64
C GLU A 347 25.77 45.63 1.67
N THR A 348 26.28 44.43 1.36
CA THR A 348 27.73 44.15 1.31
C THR A 348 28.40 44.90 0.15
N LEU A 349 27.72 45.03 -1.00
CA LEU A 349 28.23 45.79 -2.14
C LEU A 349 28.34 47.29 -1.83
N GLU A 350 27.34 47.85 -1.15
CA GLU A 350 27.38 49.25 -0.70
C GLU A 350 28.52 49.49 0.28
N ALA A 351 28.71 48.59 1.25
CA ALA A 351 29.83 48.65 2.20
C ALA A 351 31.18 48.59 1.47
N LYS A 352 31.36 47.65 0.54
CA LYS A 352 32.55 47.54 -0.31
C LYS A 352 32.83 48.86 -1.06
N ASN A 353 31.82 49.43 -1.72
CA ASN A 353 31.98 50.66 -2.49
C ASN A 353 32.38 51.84 -1.60
N LYS A 354 31.79 51.97 -0.41
CA LYS A 354 32.18 52.98 0.58
C LYS A 354 33.62 52.80 1.04
N LEU A 355 34.05 51.58 1.34
CA LEU A 355 35.44 51.28 1.71
C LEU A 355 36.41 51.67 0.60
N GLN A 356 36.11 51.35 -0.66
CA GLN A 356 36.94 51.76 -1.81
C GLN A 356 37.05 53.28 -1.93
N MET A 357 35.95 54.01 -1.74
CA MET A 357 35.96 55.47 -1.75
C MET A 357 36.81 56.06 -0.61
N HIS A 358 36.66 55.53 0.61
CA HIS A 358 37.47 55.98 1.75
C HIS A 358 38.94 55.64 1.59
N LEU A 359 39.26 54.46 1.05
CA LEU A 359 40.63 54.05 0.75
C LEU A 359 41.30 55.04 -0.22
N HIS A 360 40.60 55.44 -1.28
CA HIS A 360 41.12 56.43 -2.23
C HIS A 360 41.40 57.79 -1.55
N LYS A 361 40.49 58.26 -0.68
CA LYS A 361 40.69 59.50 0.08
C LYS A 361 41.90 59.41 1.02
N ILE A 362 42.06 58.29 1.73
CA ILE A 362 43.21 58.07 2.62
C ILE A 362 44.52 58.02 1.82
N GLN A 363 44.53 57.38 0.65
CA GLN A 363 45.70 57.36 -0.24
C GLN A 363 46.09 58.77 -0.71
N GLN A 364 45.11 59.61 -1.06
CA GLN A 364 45.36 61.01 -1.41
C GLN A 364 45.91 61.80 -0.22
N GLU A 365 45.32 61.66 0.97
CA GLU A 365 45.79 62.34 2.18
C GLU A 365 47.22 61.92 2.57
N ILE A 366 47.57 60.63 2.41
CA ILE A 366 48.94 60.15 2.62
C ILE A 366 49.92 60.90 1.71
N PHE A 367 49.59 61.04 0.42
CA PHE A 367 50.42 61.78 -0.53
C PHE A 367 50.57 63.27 -0.16
N ASP A 368 49.49 63.91 0.28
CA ASP A 368 49.51 65.33 0.66
C ASP A 368 50.30 65.56 1.97
N VAL A 369 50.22 64.64 2.93
CA VAL A 369 51.04 64.67 4.16
C VAL A 369 52.51 64.40 3.84
N GLU A 370 52.84 63.45 2.96
CA GLU A 370 54.21 63.19 2.51
C GLU A 370 54.84 64.42 1.87
N LYS A 371 54.08 65.12 1.01
CA LYS A 371 54.50 66.40 0.43
C LYS A 371 54.73 67.47 1.51
N SER A 372 53.85 67.54 2.50
CA SER A 372 53.96 68.49 3.62
C SER A 372 55.18 68.21 4.49
N ILE A 373 55.48 66.93 4.76
CA ILE A 373 56.69 66.49 5.47
C ILE A 373 57.95 66.96 4.72
N GLU A 374 58.00 66.80 3.40
CA GLU A 374 59.15 67.23 2.60
C GLU A 374 59.31 68.77 2.60
N LEU A 375 58.20 69.52 2.50
CA LEU A 375 58.22 70.97 2.62
C LEU A 375 58.69 71.45 4.00
N LEU A 376 58.28 70.78 5.08
CA LEU A 376 58.73 71.09 6.44
C LEU A 376 60.23 70.81 6.62
N ARG A 377 60.72 69.67 6.12
CA ARG A 377 62.16 69.33 6.11
C ARG A 377 62.98 70.37 5.36
N LYS A 378 62.52 70.78 4.18
CA LYS A 378 63.15 71.86 3.41
C LYS A 378 63.13 73.19 4.17
N ALA A 379 62.01 73.57 4.76
CA ALA A 379 61.89 74.82 5.52
C ALA A 379 62.87 74.88 6.71
N ILE A 380 63.06 73.76 7.42
CA ILE A 380 64.07 73.63 8.48
C ILE A 380 65.48 73.82 7.90
N MET A 381 65.79 73.15 6.80
CA MET A 381 67.09 73.26 6.11
C MET A 381 67.38 74.71 5.67
N ASP A 382 66.39 75.38 5.07
CA ASP A 382 66.48 76.76 4.60
C ASP A 382 66.77 77.76 5.74
N LYS A 383 66.39 77.45 6.99
CA LYS A 383 66.68 78.29 8.17
C LYS A 383 68.06 78.03 8.79
N SER A 384 68.73 76.94 8.42
CA SER A 384 70.07 76.60 8.93
C SER A 384 71.13 77.64 8.55
N ASN A 385 71.14 78.10 7.30
CA ASN A 385 72.14 79.07 6.84
C ASN A 385 71.96 80.47 7.47
N PRO A 386 70.75 81.06 7.53
CA PRO A 386 70.51 82.30 8.28
C PRO A 386 70.93 82.20 9.75
N LEU A 387 70.59 81.10 10.43
CA LEU A 387 70.99 80.88 11.82
C LEU A 387 72.51 80.83 11.99
N LYS A 388 73.24 80.13 11.09
CA LYS A 388 74.70 80.10 11.08
C LYS A 388 75.31 81.50 10.88
N VAL A 389 74.72 82.32 10.00
CA VAL A 389 75.16 83.70 9.79
C VAL A 389 74.99 84.52 11.07
N ALA A 390 73.83 84.44 11.73
CA ALA A 390 73.58 85.15 12.98
C ALA A 390 74.55 84.71 14.11
N HIS A 391 74.78 83.40 14.26
CA HIS A 391 75.79 82.87 15.20
C HIS A 391 77.21 83.35 14.88
N SER A 392 77.63 83.26 13.61
CA SER A 392 78.97 83.67 13.19
C SER A 392 79.19 85.17 13.40
N ARG A 393 78.16 86.00 13.19
CA ARG A 393 78.20 87.44 13.49
C ARG A 393 78.33 87.72 14.99
N LEU A 394 77.61 86.97 15.84
CA LEU A 394 77.73 87.10 17.29
C LEU A 394 79.11 86.67 17.80
N GLU A 395 79.63 85.57 17.28
CA GLU A 395 80.96 85.04 17.62
C GLU A 395 82.05 86.05 17.22
N ALA A 396 82.01 86.57 15.99
CA ALA A 396 82.98 87.55 15.53
C ALA A 396 82.97 88.81 16.41
N ARG A 397 81.77 89.26 16.84
CA ARG A 397 81.61 90.42 17.72
C ARG A 397 82.04 90.18 19.17
N SER A 398 82.22 88.92 19.59
CA SER A 398 82.74 88.58 20.93
C SER A 398 84.24 88.81 21.09
N HIS A 399 84.96 89.00 19.98
CA HIS A 399 86.39 89.26 19.93
C HIS A 399 86.77 90.76 20.01
N ARG A 400 85.78 91.66 20.18
CA ARG A 400 86.05 93.10 20.41
C ARG A 400 86.81 93.29 21.72
N ARG A 401 87.78 94.21 21.75
CA ARG A 401 88.65 94.46 22.92
C ARG A 401 88.16 95.63 23.76
N ASP A 402 88.42 95.56 25.06
CA ASP A 402 88.22 96.65 26.03
C ASP A 402 86.82 97.27 25.97
N ILE A 403 86.71 98.60 25.91
CA ILE A 403 85.44 99.34 25.96
C ILE A 403 84.55 99.11 24.73
N GLU A 404 85.12 98.64 23.61
CA GLU A 404 84.40 98.32 22.37
C GLU A 404 83.62 97.00 22.47
N LEU A 405 83.86 96.18 23.50
CA LEU A 405 83.03 95.01 23.84
C LEU A 405 81.72 95.44 24.53
N CYS A 406 80.98 96.30 23.84
CA CYS A 406 79.76 96.90 24.35
C CYS A 406 78.52 96.10 23.91
N LYS A 407 77.51 96.08 24.79
CA LYS A 407 76.16 95.57 24.49
C LYS A 407 75.33 96.66 23.81
N ASP A 408 75.71 96.97 22.58
CA ASP A 408 75.01 97.93 21.74
C ASP A 408 73.70 97.35 21.14
N THR A 409 72.94 98.19 20.44
CA THR A 409 71.68 97.80 19.81
C THR A 409 71.87 96.65 18.81
N ALA A 410 72.97 96.64 18.05
CA ALA A 410 73.28 95.57 17.10
C ALA A 410 73.53 94.23 17.80
N GLN A 411 74.26 94.24 18.93
CA GLN A 411 74.48 93.05 19.75
C GLN A 411 73.16 92.50 20.28
N VAL A 412 72.29 93.35 20.82
CA VAL A 412 70.97 92.93 21.32
C VAL A 412 70.12 92.32 20.19
N ARG A 413 70.13 92.92 19.00
CA ARG A 413 69.36 92.42 17.85
C ARG A 413 69.88 91.09 17.30
N LEU A 414 71.19 90.88 17.22
CA LEU A 414 71.74 89.60 16.76
C LEU A 414 71.45 88.47 17.75
N VAL A 415 71.49 88.73 19.06
CA VAL A 415 71.06 87.75 20.08
C VAL A 415 69.58 87.42 19.91
N GLN A 416 68.73 88.42 19.70
CA GLN A 416 67.31 88.20 19.44
C GLN A 416 67.08 87.41 18.15
N GLU A 417 67.80 87.72 17.06
CA GLU A 417 67.69 87.01 15.77
C GLU A 417 68.04 85.51 15.91
N VAL A 418 69.09 85.16 16.67
CA VAL A 418 69.42 83.76 16.96
C VAL A 418 68.29 83.07 17.71
N ASN A 419 67.73 83.72 18.74
CA ASN A 419 66.61 83.17 19.51
C ASN A 419 65.35 83.00 18.64
N ASP A 420 64.97 84.03 17.88
CA ASP A 420 63.78 84.03 17.01
C ASP A 420 63.87 82.92 15.94
N ILE A 421 65.03 82.75 15.31
CA ILE A 421 65.25 81.68 14.33
C ILE A 421 65.28 80.31 15.02
N GLY A 422 65.88 80.21 16.21
CA GLY A 422 65.87 79.00 17.04
C GLY A 422 64.45 78.53 17.37
N ASP A 423 63.62 79.43 17.90
CA ASP A 423 62.22 79.17 18.24
C ASP A 423 61.40 78.78 16.99
N THR A 424 61.69 79.42 15.84
CA THR A 424 61.06 79.07 14.56
C THR A 424 61.42 77.65 14.12
N ILE A 425 62.70 77.27 14.21
CA ILE A 425 63.17 75.92 13.86
C ILE A 425 62.57 74.87 14.81
N GLU A 426 62.49 75.16 16.11
CA GLU A 426 61.85 74.26 17.08
C GLU A 426 60.37 74.06 16.76
N SER A 427 59.65 75.14 16.44
CA SER A 427 58.24 75.07 16.02
C SER A 427 58.04 74.24 14.75
N LEU A 428 58.94 74.37 13.76
CA LEU A 428 58.93 73.56 12.54
C LEU A 428 59.23 72.08 12.83
N HIS A 429 60.19 71.76 13.70
CA HIS A 429 60.46 70.38 14.12
C HIS A 429 59.25 69.75 14.83
N ARG A 430 58.59 70.49 15.73
CA ARG A 430 57.36 70.00 16.38
C ARG A 430 56.28 69.67 15.35
N LYS A 431 56.06 70.55 14.37
CA LYS A 431 55.08 70.30 13.29
C LYS A 431 55.48 69.14 12.39
N LEU A 432 56.78 68.96 12.12
CA LEU A 432 57.28 67.79 11.40
C LEU A 432 56.97 66.49 12.13
N GLN A 433 57.21 66.44 13.45
CA GLN A 433 56.90 65.27 14.27
C GLN A 433 55.39 64.96 14.29
N GLU A 434 54.54 65.98 14.40
CA GLU A 434 53.07 65.82 14.30
C GLU A 434 52.67 65.23 12.94
N ALA A 435 53.24 65.74 11.84
CA ALA A 435 52.96 65.26 10.48
C ALA A 435 53.45 63.81 10.27
N GLU A 436 54.64 63.46 10.75
CA GLU A 436 55.18 62.10 10.68
C GLU A 436 54.33 61.12 11.50
N SER A 437 53.86 61.51 12.69
CA SER A 437 52.92 60.70 13.47
C SER A 437 51.59 60.48 12.74
N GLN A 438 51.03 61.53 12.13
CA GLN A 438 49.80 61.43 11.36
C GLN A 438 49.95 60.53 10.13
N HIS A 439 51.10 60.61 9.45
CA HIS A 439 51.43 59.74 8.31
C HIS A 439 51.39 58.25 8.71
N GLN A 440 52.01 57.90 9.83
CA GLN A 440 51.95 56.51 10.34
C GLN A 440 50.52 56.05 10.67
N GLN A 441 49.70 56.92 11.26
CA GLN A 441 48.29 56.60 11.53
C GLN A 441 47.48 56.38 10.25
N LEU A 442 47.72 57.19 9.21
CA LEU A 442 47.07 57.03 7.91
C LEU A 442 47.49 55.72 7.22
N LEU A 443 48.77 55.33 7.30
CA LEU A 443 49.25 54.05 6.77
C LEU A 443 48.58 52.85 7.46
N MET A 444 48.42 52.89 8.78
CA MET A 444 47.69 51.87 9.53
C MET A 444 46.20 51.82 9.12
N THR A 445 45.57 52.99 8.99
CA THR A 445 44.17 53.10 8.54
C THR A 445 43.99 52.52 7.14
N ARG A 446 44.93 52.80 6.21
CA ARG A 446 44.94 52.24 4.86
C ARG A 446 44.96 50.70 4.90
N SER A 447 45.89 50.11 5.67
CA SER A 447 46.01 48.65 5.78
C SER A 447 44.74 48.00 6.34
N ASN A 448 44.10 48.63 7.33
CA ASN A 448 42.83 48.16 7.88
C ASN A 448 41.71 48.20 6.83
N LEU A 449 41.59 49.29 6.07
CA LEU A 449 40.60 49.43 5.00
C LEU A 449 40.83 48.42 3.86
N GLU A 450 42.08 48.17 3.47
CA GLU A 450 42.44 47.16 2.46
C GLU A 450 42.04 45.75 2.93
N THR A 451 42.28 45.44 4.20
CA THR A 451 41.91 44.14 4.78
C THR A 451 40.40 43.96 4.81
N ASP A 452 39.64 44.94 5.30
CA ASP A 452 38.17 44.85 5.31
C ASP A 452 37.59 44.81 3.89
N LEU A 453 38.18 45.54 2.93
CA LEU A 453 37.78 45.46 1.54
C LEU A 453 37.93 44.05 0.96
N ASN A 454 39.05 43.38 1.24
CA ASN A 454 39.27 41.98 0.82
C ASN A 454 38.23 41.04 1.44
N ILE A 455 37.88 41.22 2.72
CA ILE A 455 36.82 40.47 3.38
C ILE A 455 35.48 40.69 2.67
N LYS A 456 35.08 41.94 2.39
CA LYS A 456 33.81 42.23 1.69
C LYS A 456 33.76 41.64 0.28
N VAL A 457 34.90 41.62 -0.43
CA VAL A 457 35.00 40.97 -1.75
C VAL A 457 34.79 39.46 -1.65
N ASN A 458 35.39 38.80 -0.66
CA ASN A 458 35.17 37.38 -0.40
C ASN A 458 33.69 37.08 -0.06
N THR A 459 33.09 37.84 0.85
CA THR A 459 31.68 37.71 1.24
C THR A 459 30.74 37.85 0.05
N LEU A 460 30.98 38.85 -0.82
CA LEU A 460 30.18 39.05 -2.04
C LEU A 460 30.31 37.89 -3.02
N PHE A 461 31.52 37.35 -3.19
CA PHE A 461 31.74 36.20 -4.06
C PHE A 461 30.97 34.97 -3.55
N ILE A 462 31.00 34.71 -2.24
CA ILE A 462 30.23 33.61 -1.63
C ILE A 462 28.73 33.80 -1.86
N ASP A 463 28.17 34.95 -1.51
CA ASP A 463 26.72 35.15 -1.58
C ASP A 463 26.18 35.19 -3.01
N ARG A 464 26.88 35.88 -3.93
CA ARG A 464 26.41 36.05 -5.31
C ARG A 464 26.77 34.87 -6.19
N GLU A 465 28.06 34.53 -6.22
CA GLU A 465 28.59 33.58 -7.21
C GLU A 465 28.43 32.12 -6.76
N LYS A 466 28.42 31.85 -5.45
CA LYS A 466 28.14 30.50 -4.94
C LYS A 466 26.66 30.33 -4.62
N CYS A 467 26.12 31.05 -3.64
CA CYS A 467 24.77 30.79 -3.14
C CYS A 467 23.67 31.18 -4.16
N LEU A 468 23.59 32.45 -4.55
CA LEU A 468 22.53 32.93 -5.45
C LEU A 468 22.64 32.32 -6.85
N SER A 469 23.85 32.07 -7.36
CA SER A 469 24.06 31.41 -8.66
C SER A 469 23.49 29.98 -8.68
N MET A 470 23.84 29.16 -7.67
CA MET A 470 23.29 27.80 -7.54
C MET A 470 21.76 27.83 -7.46
N ARG A 471 21.20 28.71 -6.63
CA ARG A 471 19.75 28.83 -6.47
C ARG A 471 19.06 29.32 -7.74
N LYS A 472 19.67 30.21 -8.52
CA LYS A 472 19.14 30.69 -9.80
C LYS A 472 19.11 29.61 -10.88
N SER A 473 20.09 28.70 -10.86
CA SER A 473 20.14 27.58 -11.81
C SER A 473 19.07 26.51 -11.55
N PHE A 474 18.48 26.49 -10.35
CA PHE A 474 17.49 25.50 -9.97
C PHE A 474 16.04 26.03 -10.14
N PRO A 475 15.23 25.43 -11.04
CA PRO A 475 13.89 25.90 -11.31
C PRO A 475 12.88 25.34 -10.29
N VAL A 476 12.89 25.87 -9.06
CA VAL A 476 12.00 25.41 -7.97
C VAL A 476 10.51 25.42 -8.36
N THR A 477 10.10 26.37 -9.21
CA THR A 477 8.71 26.51 -9.66
C THR A 477 8.25 25.42 -10.62
N LEU A 478 9.18 24.75 -11.32
CA LEU A 478 8.87 23.65 -12.23
C LEU A 478 8.80 22.30 -11.52
N MET A 479 9.49 22.16 -10.39
CA MET A 479 9.51 20.92 -9.60
C MET A 479 8.37 20.84 -8.58
N VAL A 480 7.86 21.99 -8.14
CA VAL A 480 6.91 22.09 -7.02
C VAL A 480 5.46 22.33 -7.49
N LYS A 481 5.21 22.32 -8.81
CA LYS A 481 3.85 22.33 -9.39
C LYS A 481 3.41 20.91 -9.69
N TYR A 482 2.34 20.46 -9.03
CA TYR A 482 1.69 19.17 -9.25
C TYR A 482 0.32 19.34 -9.88
#